data_AF-A0A955C418-F1
#
_entry.id   AF-A0A955C418-F1
#
_cell.length_a   1.000
_cell.length_b   1.000
_cell.length_c   1.000
_cell.angle_alpha   90.00
_cell.angle_beta   90.00
_cell.angle_gamma   90.00
#
_symmetry.space_group_name_H-M   'P 1'
#
loop_
_entity.id
_entity.type
_entity.pdbx_description
1 polymer ?
#
loop_
_entity_poly.entity_id
_entity_poly.type
_entity_poly.pdbx_seq_one_letter_code
_entity_poly.pdbx_strand_id
1 'polypeptide(L)'
;MKQLPLAILVLLSTCGIHSPPAHGEALSLTETEDSVRISLRGKPVLEYVKTARPVPAGVEKHFRRSGYIHPVYSPTGEEITGDYPLDHAHQHALFFAWTKSTFDGKETDFWNQAKQLAGVEFREMVDIHREGKQVSFSAKHAFTVGAGEARVDALHELWTVTVYLTPDDHFLFDIESVQTCAADKPLILAKYHYGGMAFRGNAQWLKETADRQIEPGDLQFLTSEGKDRWDGNHTRPHWVALSGRLGGQDVSLTVFCSPHNFRAPQHVRLHPNKPYFCFAPTVAGKFQIAPGEKYVSRYRYLVTSDVVDSTLVKKHWRQYAGN
;
A
#
# COMPACT_ATOMS: atom_id res chain seq x y z
N MET A 1 16.60 9.98 -71.86
CA MET A 1 15.57 9.56 -70.90
C MET A 1 16.27 8.84 -69.75
N LYS A 2 16.27 9.43 -68.55
CA LYS A 2 16.98 8.93 -67.37
C LYS A 2 16.20 7.73 -66.80
N GLN A 3 16.83 6.56 -66.71
CA GLN A 3 16.30 5.39 -66.01
C GLN A 3 16.75 5.46 -64.54
N LEU A 4 15.80 5.48 -63.61
CA LEU A 4 16.00 5.23 -62.18
C LEU A 4 15.83 3.73 -61.94
N PRO A 5 16.74 3.03 -61.25
CA PRO A 5 16.45 1.73 -60.70
C PRO A 5 15.89 1.83 -59.28
N LEU A 6 14.90 0.97 -59.08
CA LEU A 6 14.01 0.76 -57.95
C LEU A 6 14.76 0.40 -56.65
N ALA A 7 14.51 1.11 -55.55
CA ALA A 7 14.98 0.73 -54.23
C ALA A 7 14.12 -0.42 -53.68
N ILE A 8 14.75 -1.54 -53.34
CA ILE A 8 14.12 -2.68 -52.65
C ILE A 8 14.07 -2.35 -51.16
N LEU A 9 12.87 -2.12 -50.64
CA LEU A 9 12.61 -2.00 -49.20
C LEU A 9 12.45 -3.41 -48.62
N VAL A 10 13.44 -3.87 -47.83
CA VAL A 10 13.32 -5.11 -47.07
C VAL A 10 12.57 -4.81 -45.77
N LEU A 11 11.29 -5.19 -45.72
CA LEU A 11 10.49 -5.21 -44.50
C LEU A 11 10.88 -6.45 -43.68
N LEU A 12 11.69 -6.24 -42.64
CA LEU A 12 11.92 -7.23 -41.58
C LEU A 12 10.67 -7.29 -40.70
N SER A 13 9.73 -8.19 -41.02
CA SER A 13 8.68 -8.59 -40.08
C SER A 13 9.31 -9.39 -38.94
N THR A 14 9.51 -8.75 -37.80
CA THR A 14 9.77 -9.43 -36.53
C THR A 14 8.49 -10.15 -36.13
N CYS A 15 8.39 -11.43 -36.51
CA CYS A 15 7.36 -12.33 -36.02
C CYS A 15 7.66 -12.62 -34.54
N GLY A 16 7.20 -11.75 -33.66
CA GLY A 16 7.16 -12.02 -32.22
C GLY A 16 6.21 -13.19 -32.00
N ILE A 17 6.73 -14.30 -31.50
CA ILE A 17 5.94 -15.45 -31.09
C ILE A 17 5.03 -14.99 -29.95
N HIS A 18 3.81 -14.56 -30.27
CA HIS A 18 2.73 -14.44 -29.30
C HIS A 18 2.15 -15.83 -29.10
N SER A 19 2.60 -16.51 -28.05
CA SER A 19 1.87 -17.66 -27.54
C SER A 19 0.50 -17.17 -27.06
N PRO A 20 -0.62 -17.77 -27.52
CA PRO A 20 -1.92 -17.48 -26.93
C PRO A 20 -1.88 -17.85 -25.44
N PRO A 21 -2.61 -17.15 -24.55
CA PRO A 21 -2.70 -17.54 -23.16
C PRO A 21 -3.24 -18.96 -23.11
N ALA A 22 -2.40 -19.90 -22.64
CA ALA A 22 -2.86 -21.20 -22.18
C ALA A 22 -4.02 -20.96 -21.23
N HIS A 23 -5.12 -21.73 -21.31
CA HIS A 23 -6.30 -21.60 -20.45
C HIS A 23 -5.87 -21.28 -19.01
N GLY A 24 -5.98 -19.99 -18.68
CA GLY A 24 -5.07 -19.35 -17.73
C GLY A 24 -5.44 -19.64 -16.30
N GLU A 25 -4.44 -19.83 -15.45
CA GLU A 25 -4.61 -19.82 -14.00
C GLU A 25 -5.48 -18.62 -13.60
N ALA A 26 -6.49 -18.86 -12.75
CA ALA A 26 -7.41 -17.80 -12.33
C ALA A 26 -6.66 -16.62 -11.69
N LEU A 27 -5.55 -16.87 -11.00
CA LEU A 27 -4.62 -15.84 -10.54
C LEU A 27 -3.42 -15.77 -11.48
N SER A 28 -3.04 -14.56 -11.87
CA SER A 28 -1.85 -14.32 -12.67
C SER A 28 -0.99 -13.23 -12.04
N LEU A 29 0.32 -13.43 -12.02
CA LEU A 29 1.32 -12.43 -11.61
C LEU A 29 2.29 -12.17 -12.76
N THR A 30 2.44 -10.90 -13.10
CA THR A 30 3.41 -10.40 -14.09
C THR A 30 4.39 -9.47 -13.38
N GLU A 31 5.69 -9.77 -13.51
CA GLU A 31 6.77 -8.89 -13.06
C GLU A 31 7.41 -8.21 -14.27
N THR A 32 7.71 -6.93 -14.13
CA THR A 32 8.53 -6.13 -15.05
C THR A 32 9.72 -5.56 -14.28
N GLU A 33 10.59 -4.79 -14.96
CA GLU A 33 11.63 -4.01 -14.28
C GLU A 33 11.02 -3.06 -13.24
N ASP A 34 9.89 -2.42 -13.57
CA ASP A 34 9.33 -1.32 -12.80
C ASP A 34 8.26 -1.72 -11.78
N SER A 35 7.59 -2.87 -11.98
CA SER A 35 6.48 -3.25 -11.11
C SER A 35 6.15 -4.74 -11.11
N VAL A 36 5.35 -5.15 -10.12
CA VAL A 36 4.70 -6.46 -10.05
C VAL A 36 3.19 -6.27 -10.05
N ARG A 37 2.48 -6.82 -11.03
CA ARG A 37 1.02 -6.76 -11.13
C ARG A 37 0.40 -8.13 -10.90
N ILE A 38 -0.63 -8.18 -10.06
CA ILE A 38 -1.44 -9.39 -9.84
C ILE A 38 -2.85 -9.14 -10.37
N SER A 39 -3.41 -10.13 -11.06
CA SER A 39 -4.78 -10.12 -11.59
C SER A 39 -5.51 -11.40 -11.22
N LEU A 40 -6.83 -11.31 -11.05
CA LEU A 40 -7.74 -12.42 -10.80
C LEU A 40 -8.80 -12.47 -11.89
N ARG A 41 -8.88 -13.59 -12.63
CA ARG A 41 -9.77 -13.82 -13.78
C ARG A 41 -9.71 -12.68 -14.81
N GLY A 42 -8.48 -12.23 -15.10
CA GLY A 42 -8.20 -11.14 -16.03
C GLY A 42 -8.46 -9.73 -15.48
N LYS A 43 -9.00 -9.59 -14.27
CA LYS A 43 -9.23 -8.30 -13.61
C LYS A 43 -8.02 -7.92 -12.76
N PRO A 44 -7.49 -6.69 -12.85
CA PRO A 44 -6.38 -6.29 -12.00
C PRO A 44 -6.81 -6.24 -10.53
N VAL A 45 -5.96 -6.73 -9.63
CA VAL A 45 -6.19 -6.67 -8.17
C VAL A 45 -5.33 -5.58 -7.58
N LEU A 46 -4.02 -5.67 -7.81
CA LEU A 46 -3.04 -4.71 -7.29
C LEU A 46 -1.79 -4.65 -8.18
N GLU A 47 -1.06 -3.54 -8.02
CA GLU A 47 0.28 -3.37 -8.57
C GLU A 47 1.25 -2.84 -7.52
N TYR A 48 2.41 -3.48 -7.39
CA TYR A 48 3.52 -3.06 -6.55
C TYR A 48 4.57 -2.32 -7.36
N VAL A 49 5.01 -1.16 -6.86
CA VAL A 49 5.93 -0.25 -7.55
C VAL A 49 7.37 -0.51 -7.10
N LYS A 50 8.20 -1.08 -7.99
CA LYS A 50 9.63 -1.34 -7.77
C LYS A 50 10.47 -0.10 -8.05
N THR A 51 10.22 0.57 -9.16
CA THR A 51 10.95 1.77 -9.57
C THR A 51 10.10 3.02 -9.30
N ALA A 52 10.72 4.05 -8.72
CA ALA A 52 10.01 5.29 -8.43
C ALA A 52 9.51 5.95 -9.73
N ARG A 53 8.20 6.12 -9.83
CA ARG A 53 7.56 6.79 -10.98
C ARG A 53 7.89 8.28 -11.00
N PRO A 54 7.88 8.94 -12.17
CA PRO A 54 7.92 10.40 -12.24
C PRO A 54 6.80 11.01 -11.39
N VAL A 55 7.14 12.05 -10.64
CA VAL A 55 6.15 12.85 -9.91
C VAL A 55 5.29 13.65 -10.90
N PRO A 56 4.00 13.91 -10.60
CA PRO A 56 3.16 14.77 -11.41
C PRO A 56 3.73 16.19 -11.58
N ALA A 57 3.28 16.89 -12.62
CA ALA A 57 3.65 18.30 -12.82
C ALA A 57 3.26 19.15 -11.60
N GLY A 58 4.17 20.00 -11.13
CA GLY A 58 3.99 20.83 -9.93
C GLY A 58 4.28 20.13 -8.60
N VAL A 59 4.57 18.83 -8.60
CA VAL A 59 5.03 18.11 -7.40
C VAL A 59 6.55 18.06 -7.38
N GLU A 60 7.13 18.38 -6.22
CA GLU A 60 8.58 18.38 -6.03
C GLU A 60 9.18 16.97 -6.16
N LYS A 61 10.38 16.86 -6.76
CA LYS A 61 11.02 15.57 -7.05
C LYS A 61 11.35 14.74 -5.81
N HIS A 62 11.48 15.37 -4.63
CA HIS A 62 11.77 14.65 -3.38
C HIS A 62 10.58 13.81 -2.87
N PHE A 63 9.39 13.96 -3.45
CA PHE A 63 8.24 13.09 -3.17
C PHE A 63 8.28 11.75 -3.93
N ARG A 64 9.25 11.54 -4.84
CA ARG A 64 9.43 10.23 -5.47
C ARG A 64 9.58 9.13 -4.42
N ARG A 65 8.89 8.02 -4.66
CA ARG A 65 8.90 6.83 -3.79
C ARG A 65 8.86 5.56 -4.62
N SER A 66 9.47 4.50 -4.12
CA SER A 66 9.25 3.11 -4.53
C SER A 66 8.87 2.26 -3.31
N GLY A 67 8.57 0.98 -3.50
CA GLY A 67 8.26 0.09 -2.38
C GLY A 67 6.89 0.38 -1.77
N TYR A 68 5.87 0.48 -2.61
CA TYR A 68 4.48 0.71 -2.22
C TYR A 68 3.54 0.05 -3.22
N ILE A 69 2.29 -0.21 -2.84
CA ILE A 69 1.29 -0.79 -3.74
C ILE A 69 0.39 0.32 -4.25
N HIS A 70 0.43 0.54 -5.57
CA HIS A 70 -0.48 1.40 -6.30
C HIS A 70 -0.56 1.03 -7.79
N PRO A 71 -1.77 0.90 -8.36
CA PRO A 71 -3.08 0.94 -7.69
C PRO A 71 -3.49 -0.37 -7.00
N VAL A 72 -4.47 -0.27 -6.09
CA VAL A 72 -5.38 -1.37 -5.72
C VAL A 72 -6.73 -1.11 -6.36
N TYR A 73 -7.30 -2.15 -6.98
CA TYR A 73 -8.56 -2.08 -7.73
C TYR A 73 -9.72 -2.76 -6.99
N SER A 74 -10.94 -2.28 -7.25
CA SER A 74 -12.17 -2.98 -6.90
C SER A 74 -12.47 -4.14 -7.88
N PRO A 75 -13.32 -5.12 -7.52
CA PRO A 75 -13.78 -6.18 -8.43
C PRO A 75 -14.46 -5.71 -9.73
N THR A 76 -14.91 -4.46 -9.77
CA THR A 76 -15.50 -3.81 -10.96
C THR A 76 -14.51 -2.94 -11.73
N GLY A 77 -13.27 -2.78 -11.23
CA GLY A 77 -12.18 -2.11 -11.94
C GLY A 77 -11.87 -0.68 -11.50
N GLU A 78 -12.52 -0.17 -10.45
CA GLU A 78 -12.26 1.18 -9.92
C GLU A 78 -10.95 1.23 -9.12
N GLU A 79 -10.15 2.28 -9.34
CA GLU A 79 -8.91 2.52 -8.58
C GLU A 79 -9.19 3.10 -7.20
N ILE A 80 -9.12 2.27 -6.17
CA ILE A 80 -9.48 2.65 -4.80
C ILE A 80 -8.39 3.51 -4.15
N THR A 81 -7.14 3.18 -4.39
CA THR A 81 -5.99 3.92 -3.85
C THR A 81 -5.67 5.17 -4.66
N GLY A 82 -5.23 6.24 -4.00
CA GLY A 82 -4.71 7.44 -4.65
C GLY A 82 -3.21 7.58 -4.41
N ASP A 83 -2.51 8.19 -5.37
CA ASP A 83 -1.09 8.50 -5.28
C ASP A 83 -0.83 9.97 -5.62
N TYR A 84 0.23 10.56 -5.06
CA TYR A 84 0.58 11.97 -5.17
C TYR A 84 -0.61 12.95 -5.01
N PRO A 85 -1.40 12.83 -3.93
CA PRO A 85 -2.53 13.73 -3.76
C PRO A 85 -2.02 15.18 -3.57
N LEU A 86 -2.66 16.13 -4.25
CA LEU A 86 -2.19 17.53 -4.31
C LEU A 86 -2.08 18.19 -2.93
N ASP A 87 -2.94 17.78 -1.98
CA ASP A 87 -2.92 18.31 -0.63
C ASP A 87 -1.73 17.78 0.19
N HIS A 88 -1.30 16.53 -0.03
CA HIS A 88 -0.27 15.84 0.76
C HIS A 88 0.55 14.86 -0.11
N ALA A 89 1.42 15.38 -0.99
CA ALA A 89 2.13 14.59 -1.99
C ALA A 89 3.00 13.42 -1.46
N HIS A 90 3.28 13.36 -0.15
CA HIS A 90 3.99 12.26 0.50
C HIS A 90 3.09 11.08 0.93
N GLN A 91 1.76 11.18 0.76
CA GLN A 91 0.82 10.11 1.09
C GLN A 91 0.60 9.23 -0.14
N HIS A 92 1.20 8.03 -0.15
CA HIS A 92 1.22 7.14 -1.30
C HIS A 92 0.36 5.89 -1.06
N ALA A 93 -0.82 5.79 -1.68
CA ALA A 93 -1.62 4.56 -1.78
C ALA A 93 -1.49 3.61 -0.56
N LEU A 94 -0.97 2.38 -0.72
CA LEU A 94 -0.57 1.53 0.40
C LEU A 94 0.93 1.61 0.63
N PHE A 95 1.33 2.16 1.78
CA PHE A 95 2.74 2.39 2.12
C PHE A 95 3.01 2.21 3.61
N PHE A 96 4.27 1.95 3.94
CA PHE A 96 4.75 1.92 5.32
C PHE A 96 5.77 3.04 5.53
N ALA A 97 5.55 3.85 6.57
CA ALA A 97 6.53 4.82 7.01
C ALA A 97 6.46 5.07 8.52
N TRP A 98 7.60 5.43 9.10
CA TRP A 98 7.69 5.92 10.48
C TRP A 98 7.93 7.43 10.51
N THR A 99 7.41 8.09 11.54
CA THR A 99 7.71 9.51 11.80
C THR A 99 8.15 9.67 13.26
N LYS A 100 8.65 10.86 13.62
CA LYS A 100 9.12 11.17 14.99
C LYS A 100 10.06 10.08 15.52
N SER A 101 11.04 9.75 14.70
CA SER A 101 12.04 8.73 14.98
C SER A 101 13.40 9.35 15.30
N THR A 102 14.25 8.57 15.93
CA THR A 102 15.67 8.88 16.15
C THR A 102 16.51 7.68 15.75
N PHE A 103 17.54 7.92 14.95
CA PHE A 103 18.53 6.91 14.58
C PHE A 103 19.91 7.51 14.84
N ASP A 104 20.76 6.79 15.57
CA ASP A 104 22.12 7.25 15.92
C ASP A 104 22.15 8.65 16.56
N GLY A 105 21.23 8.92 17.48
CA GLY A 105 21.09 10.21 18.15
C GLY A 105 20.54 11.36 17.27
N LYS A 106 20.26 11.12 15.98
CA LYS A 106 19.74 12.13 15.05
C LYS A 106 18.24 11.97 14.85
N GLU A 107 17.50 13.08 14.86
CA GLU A 107 16.09 13.08 14.45
C GLU A 107 15.97 12.63 13.00
N THR A 108 15.02 11.74 12.72
CA THR A 108 14.73 11.23 11.39
C THR A 108 13.23 11.04 11.18
N ASP A 109 12.79 11.14 9.92
CA ASP A 109 11.37 11.13 9.53
C ASP A 109 11.22 10.50 8.15
N PHE A 110 10.72 9.26 8.11
CA PHE A 110 10.48 8.49 6.88
C PHE A 110 9.12 8.80 6.25
N TRP A 111 8.30 9.59 6.95
CA TRP A 111 6.94 9.93 6.56
C TRP A 111 6.89 11.25 5.79
N ASN A 112 7.47 12.29 6.36
CA ASN A 112 7.38 13.65 5.83
C ASN A 112 8.53 13.92 4.84
N GLN A 113 8.43 13.39 3.62
CA GLN A 113 9.47 13.50 2.57
C GLN A 113 9.98 14.93 2.31
N ALA A 114 9.13 15.95 2.49
CA ALA A 114 9.51 17.36 2.36
C ALA A 114 10.66 17.77 3.29
N LYS A 115 10.82 17.09 4.43
CA LYS A 115 11.94 17.33 5.35
C LYS A 115 13.27 16.75 4.87
N GLN A 116 13.22 15.79 3.94
CA GLN A 116 14.40 15.15 3.34
C GLN A 116 15.40 14.57 4.37
N LEU A 117 14.90 14.12 5.53
CA LEU A 117 15.72 13.52 6.60
C LEU A 117 15.91 12.01 6.43
N ALA A 118 15.00 11.37 5.71
CA ALA A 118 14.95 9.93 5.54
C ALA A 118 14.14 9.56 4.28
N GLY A 119 14.20 8.28 3.89
CA GLY A 119 13.48 7.73 2.76
C GLY A 119 13.20 6.24 2.93
N VAL A 120 12.28 5.72 2.13
CA VAL A 120 12.04 4.27 1.99
C VAL A 120 12.19 3.92 0.52
N GLU A 121 13.01 2.92 0.24
CA GLU A 121 13.42 2.57 -1.12
C GLU A 121 13.31 1.06 -1.32
N PHE A 122 12.71 0.63 -2.43
CA PHE A 122 12.82 -0.74 -2.90
C PHE A 122 14.28 -1.14 -3.14
N ARG A 123 14.62 -2.39 -2.84
CA ARG A 123 15.96 -2.95 -3.02
C ARG A 123 15.96 -4.15 -3.96
N GLU A 124 15.16 -5.17 -3.67
CA GLU A 124 15.15 -6.39 -4.46
C GLU A 124 13.83 -7.16 -4.35
N MET A 125 13.49 -7.88 -5.41
CA MET A 125 12.50 -8.95 -5.35
C MET A 125 13.21 -10.20 -4.83
N VAL A 126 12.58 -10.90 -3.88
CA VAL A 126 13.18 -12.05 -3.21
C VAL A 126 12.61 -13.34 -3.76
N ASP A 127 11.28 -13.49 -3.67
CA ASP A 127 10.58 -14.71 -4.02
C ASP A 127 9.28 -14.39 -4.75
N ILE A 128 8.86 -15.29 -5.62
CA ILE A 128 7.52 -15.31 -6.22
C ILE A 128 7.00 -16.74 -6.09
N HIS A 129 5.78 -16.87 -5.55
CA HIS A 129 5.14 -18.16 -5.34
C HIS A 129 3.78 -18.24 -6.01
N ARG A 130 3.47 -19.42 -6.56
CA ARG A 130 2.17 -19.73 -7.16
C ARG A 130 1.69 -21.06 -6.60
N GLU A 131 0.58 -21.03 -5.87
CA GLU A 131 0.01 -22.19 -5.21
C GLU A 131 -1.50 -22.18 -5.35
N GLY A 132 -2.07 -22.97 -6.27
CA GLY A 132 -3.49 -23.30 -6.35
C GLY A 132 -4.50 -22.17 -6.11
N LYS A 133 -4.72 -21.81 -4.84
CA LYS A 133 -5.64 -20.77 -4.37
C LYS A 133 -4.99 -19.43 -3.99
N GLN A 134 -3.69 -19.24 -4.22
CA GLN A 134 -2.99 -18.01 -3.90
C GLN A 134 -1.76 -17.78 -4.80
N VAL A 135 -1.38 -16.52 -4.94
CA VAL A 135 -0.12 -16.09 -5.55
C VAL A 135 0.52 -15.05 -4.65
N SER A 136 1.82 -15.16 -4.42
CA SER A 136 2.54 -14.20 -3.58
C SER A 136 3.86 -13.76 -4.19
N PHE A 137 4.34 -12.61 -3.73
CA PHE A 137 5.70 -12.16 -3.94
C PHE A 137 6.28 -11.59 -2.64
N SER A 138 7.60 -11.58 -2.55
CA SER A 138 8.32 -10.92 -1.47
C SER A 138 9.29 -9.87 -2.02
N ALA A 139 9.30 -8.70 -1.38
CA ALA A 139 10.12 -7.56 -1.81
C ALA A 139 10.84 -6.94 -0.60
N LYS A 140 12.14 -6.65 -0.75
CA LYS A 140 12.92 -5.95 0.25
C LYS A 140 12.92 -4.45 0.02
N HIS A 141 12.91 -3.73 1.13
CA HIS A 141 13.08 -2.29 1.18
C HIS A 141 14.18 -1.93 2.17
N ALA A 142 14.72 -0.72 2.03
CA ALA A 142 15.55 -0.08 3.04
C ALA A 142 14.91 1.22 3.52
N PHE A 143 14.94 1.42 4.83
CA PHE A 143 14.65 2.69 5.47
C PHE A 143 15.96 3.44 5.60
N THR A 144 16.20 4.42 4.73
CA THR A 144 17.46 5.17 4.64
C THR A 144 17.37 6.46 5.46
N VAL A 145 18.42 6.80 6.20
CA VAL A 145 18.55 8.04 6.99
C VAL A 145 19.64 8.91 6.39
N GLY A 146 19.39 10.23 6.32
CA GLY A 146 20.29 11.21 5.73
C GLY A 146 19.82 11.70 4.36
N ALA A 147 20.66 12.53 3.73
CA ALA A 147 20.37 13.19 2.46
C ALA A 147 21.51 12.96 1.45
N GLY A 148 21.15 12.95 0.16
CA GLY A 148 22.10 12.75 -0.92
C GLY A 148 22.85 11.41 -0.83
N GLU A 149 24.13 11.43 -1.20
CA GLU A 149 25.00 10.25 -1.23
C GLU A 149 25.41 9.73 0.15
N ALA A 150 25.19 10.50 1.22
CA ALA A 150 25.54 10.13 2.60
C ALA A 150 24.44 9.32 3.32
N ARG A 151 23.46 8.78 2.57
CA ARG A 151 22.38 7.97 3.14
C ARG A 151 22.91 6.65 3.67
N VAL A 152 22.42 6.26 4.85
CA VAL A 152 22.70 4.98 5.48
C VAL A 152 21.41 4.22 5.74
N ASP A 153 21.45 2.89 5.64
CA ASP A 153 20.31 2.05 5.96
C ASP A 153 20.14 1.98 7.49
N ALA A 154 18.98 2.38 8.00
CA ALA A 154 18.60 2.20 9.40
C ALA A 154 17.87 0.87 9.61
N LEU A 155 16.94 0.53 8.71
CA LEU A 155 16.23 -0.74 8.71
C LEU A 155 16.27 -1.38 7.33
N HIS A 156 16.22 -2.70 7.31
CA HIS A 156 15.73 -3.48 6.17
C HIS A 156 14.32 -3.98 6.48
N GLU A 157 13.48 -3.99 5.46
CA GLU A 157 12.11 -4.48 5.56
C GLU A 157 11.86 -5.53 4.48
N LEU A 158 11.27 -6.67 4.85
CA LEU A 158 10.74 -7.63 3.90
C LEU A 158 9.23 -7.56 3.93
N TRP A 159 8.62 -7.23 2.79
CA TRP A 159 7.20 -7.48 2.57
C TRP A 159 6.99 -8.85 1.95
N THR A 160 5.96 -9.55 2.39
CA THR A 160 5.35 -10.67 1.68
C THR A 160 3.90 -10.31 1.39
N VAL A 161 3.57 -10.20 0.10
CA VAL A 161 2.23 -9.85 -0.39
C VAL A 161 1.60 -11.09 -0.98
N THR A 162 0.44 -11.49 -0.47
CA THR A 162 -0.27 -12.70 -0.91
C THR A 162 -1.67 -12.35 -1.38
N VAL A 163 -2.02 -12.68 -2.62
CA VAL A 163 -3.36 -12.50 -3.18
C VAL A 163 -4.05 -13.85 -3.27
N TYR A 164 -5.30 -13.91 -2.83
CA TYR A 164 -6.08 -15.15 -2.75
C TYR A 164 -7.09 -15.29 -3.89
N LEU A 165 -7.37 -16.53 -4.26
CA LEU A 165 -8.48 -16.89 -5.13
C LEU A 165 -9.78 -16.72 -4.34
N THR A 166 -10.60 -15.78 -4.79
CA THR A 166 -11.91 -15.45 -4.21
C THR A 166 -13.02 -15.64 -5.25
N PRO A 167 -14.31 -15.70 -4.85
CA PRO A 167 -15.44 -15.45 -5.75
C PRO A 167 -15.37 -14.06 -6.40
N ASP A 168 -16.26 -13.77 -7.36
CA ASP A 168 -16.24 -12.51 -8.14
C ASP A 168 -16.70 -11.26 -7.40
N ASP A 169 -17.25 -11.40 -6.20
CA ASP A 169 -17.82 -10.33 -5.38
C ASP A 169 -16.78 -9.55 -4.57
N HIS A 170 -15.58 -10.10 -4.37
CA HIS A 170 -14.52 -9.43 -3.62
C HIS A 170 -13.12 -9.85 -4.05
N PHE A 171 -12.14 -9.01 -3.72
CA PHE A 171 -10.73 -9.41 -3.67
C PHE A 171 -10.24 -9.50 -2.23
N LEU A 172 -9.26 -10.36 -2.01
CA LEU A 172 -8.62 -10.55 -0.72
C LEU A 172 -7.11 -10.66 -0.90
N PHE A 173 -6.35 -9.88 -0.13
CA PHE A 173 -4.90 -10.00 -0.10
C PHE A 173 -4.31 -9.62 1.25
N ASP A 174 -3.13 -10.14 1.55
CA ASP A 174 -2.41 -9.91 2.79
C ASP A 174 -1.08 -9.20 2.51
N ILE A 175 -0.65 -8.38 3.46
CA ILE A 175 0.70 -7.84 3.54
C ILE A 175 1.25 -8.19 4.92
N GLU A 176 2.29 -9.01 4.94
CA GLU A 176 3.19 -9.15 6.09
C GLU A 176 4.41 -8.27 5.86
N SER A 177 4.77 -7.44 6.84
CA SER A 177 6.01 -6.67 6.87
C SER A 177 6.86 -7.13 8.07
N VAL A 178 8.12 -7.44 7.80
CA VAL A 178 9.15 -7.76 8.81
C VAL A 178 10.27 -6.73 8.70
N GLN A 179 10.43 -5.90 9.72
CA GLN A 179 11.50 -4.91 9.81
C GLN A 179 12.58 -5.34 10.80
N THR A 180 13.85 -5.17 10.40
CA THR A 180 15.04 -5.43 11.22
C THR A 180 16.04 -4.29 11.06
N CYS A 181 16.83 -4.02 12.10
CA CYS A 181 17.93 -3.05 11.97
C CYS A 181 18.93 -3.49 10.89
N ALA A 182 19.32 -2.56 10.03
CA ALA A 182 20.37 -2.76 9.04
C ALA A 182 21.78 -2.52 9.62
N ALA A 183 21.85 -1.87 10.78
CA ALA A 183 23.06 -1.56 11.52
C ALA A 183 22.98 -2.08 12.97
N ASP A 184 24.05 -1.93 13.73
CA ASP A 184 24.14 -2.20 15.17
C ASP A 184 23.49 -1.11 16.06
N LYS A 185 22.65 -0.24 15.45
CA LYS A 185 21.98 0.88 16.11
C LYS A 185 20.47 0.72 16.04
N PRO A 186 19.73 0.97 17.14
CA PRO A 186 18.29 0.87 17.14
C PRO A 186 17.65 2.03 16.37
N LEU A 187 16.47 1.78 15.78
CA LEU A 187 15.56 2.85 15.41
C LEU A 187 14.60 3.11 16.58
N ILE A 188 14.67 4.31 17.16
CA ILE A 188 13.83 4.72 18.27
C ILE A 188 12.59 5.44 17.72
N LEU A 189 11.40 5.02 18.14
CA LEU A 189 10.12 5.60 17.72
C LEU A 189 9.46 6.27 18.91
N ALA A 190 9.29 7.59 18.86
CA ALA A 190 8.66 8.34 19.94
C ALA A 190 7.16 8.03 20.04
N LYS A 191 6.58 8.33 21.21
CA LYS A 191 5.11 8.39 21.33
C LYS A 191 4.60 9.47 20.38
N TYR A 192 3.77 9.09 19.42
CA TYR A 192 3.22 10.02 18.45
C TYR A 192 1.89 9.53 17.89
N HIS A 193 1.18 10.39 17.16
CA HIS A 193 -0.21 10.16 16.79
C HIS A 193 -0.42 9.47 15.43
N TYR A 194 0.66 9.21 14.67
CA TYR A 194 0.66 8.38 13.45
C TYR A 194 2.05 7.78 13.18
N GLY A 195 2.13 6.94 12.15
CA GLY A 195 3.32 6.17 11.75
C GLY A 195 3.04 4.68 11.82
N GLY A 196 3.30 3.96 10.73
CA GLY A 196 2.99 2.54 10.54
C GLY A 196 2.54 2.23 9.12
N MET A 197 1.84 1.10 8.94
CA MET A 197 1.18 0.74 7.67
C MET A 197 -0.01 1.66 7.40
N ALA A 198 -0.05 2.23 6.21
CA ALA A 198 -0.94 3.32 5.86
C ALA A 198 -1.67 3.07 4.55
N PHE A 199 -2.83 3.72 4.43
CA PHE A 199 -3.67 3.76 3.24
C PHE A 199 -3.98 5.23 2.90
N ARG A 200 -3.81 5.57 1.62
CA ARG A 200 -4.35 6.76 0.97
C ARG A 200 -5.25 6.33 -0.18
N GLY A 201 -6.51 6.73 -0.12
CA GLY A 201 -7.54 6.47 -1.12
C GLY A 201 -7.56 7.53 -2.22
N ASN A 202 -8.38 7.26 -3.22
CA ASN A 202 -8.56 8.06 -4.42
C ASN A 202 -8.92 9.52 -4.08
N ALA A 203 -8.41 10.47 -4.87
CA ALA A 203 -8.64 11.90 -4.66
C ALA A 203 -10.13 12.30 -4.80
N GLN A 204 -10.96 11.52 -5.51
CA GLN A 204 -12.41 11.76 -5.58
C GLN A 204 -13.10 11.69 -4.20
N TRP A 205 -12.48 11.02 -3.22
CA TRP A 205 -12.95 10.94 -1.85
C TRP A 205 -12.44 12.05 -0.92
N LEU A 206 -11.65 12.99 -1.45
CA LEU A 206 -11.15 14.11 -0.68
C LEU A 206 -12.29 15.07 -0.34
N LYS A 207 -12.47 15.36 0.96
CA LYS A 207 -13.28 16.49 1.40
C LYS A 207 -12.40 17.72 1.58
N GLU A 208 -12.86 18.86 1.09
CA GLU A 208 -12.19 20.15 1.30
C GLU A 208 -12.10 20.49 2.80
N THR A 209 -13.22 20.30 3.51
CA THR A 209 -13.36 20.64 4.94
C THR A 209 -13.49 19.41 5.84
N ALA A 210 -13.16 19.59 7.12
CA ALA A 210 -13.22 18.57 8.17
C ALA A 210 -14.59 18.47 8.87
N ASP A 211 -15.62 19.08 8.28
CA ASP A 211 -16.99 19.01 8.77
C ASP A 211 -17.53 17.58 8.70
N ARG A 212 -18.56 17.33 9.53
CA ARG A 212 -19.19 16.02 9.71
C ARG A 212 -20.32 15.73 8.71
N GLN A 213 -20.59 16.60 7.73
CA GLN A 213 -21.61 16.35 6.72
C GLN A 213 -21.17 15.18 5.83
N ILE A 214 -22.10 14.29 5.49
CA ILE A 214 -21.84 13.14 4.61
C ILE A 214 -23.01 13.07 3.65
N GLU A 215 -22.73 13.33 2.38
CA GLU A 215 -23.70 13.19 1.29
C GLU A 215 -23.66 11.77 0.71
N PRO A 216 -24.71 11.32 0.00
CA PRO A 216 -24.70 10.04 -0.69
C PRO A 216 -23.49 9.89 -1.63
N GLY A 217 -22.69 8.85 -1.41
CA GLY A 217 -21.48 8.57 -2.17
C GLY A 217 -20.19 9.17 -1.61
N ASP A 218 -20.28 10.07 -0.61
CA ASP A 218 -19.10 10.55 0.11
C ASP A 218 -18.37 9.41 0.82
N LEU A 219 -17.07 9.59 0.99
CA LEU A 219 -16.25 8.66 1.75
C LEU A 219 -16.68 8.60 3.22
N GLN A 220 -16.98 7.39 3.66
CA GLN A 220 -17.28 7.04 5.03
C GLN A 220 -16.21 6.10 5.59
N PHE A 221 -15.92 6.27 6.87
CA PHE A 221 -15.11 5.36 7.65
C PHE A 221 -16.00 4.58 8.59
N LEU A 222 -15.72 3.29 8.77
CA LEU A 222 -16.38 2.46 9.76
C LEU A 222 -15.33 1.59 10.44
N THR A 223 -15.22 1.70 11.77
CA THR A 223 -14.35 0.82 12.56
C THR A 223 -15.12 -0.40 13.06
N SER A 224 -14.39 -1.42 13.52
CA SER A 224 -14.99 -2.60 14.17
C SER A 224 -15.83 -2.31 15.41
N GLU A 225 -15.66 -1.13 16.01
CA GLU A 225 -16.43 -0.63 17.15
C GLU A 225 -17.68 0.17 16.72
N GLY A 226 -17.95 0.30 15.41
CA GLY A 226 -19.06 1.09 14.89
C GLY A 226 -18.79 2.60 14.86
N LYS A 227 -17.52 3.02 14.94
CA LYS A 227 -17.13 4.45 14.98
C LYS A 227 -16.76 4.96 13.59
N ASP A 228 -17.04 6.22 13.34
CA ASP A 228 -16.58 6.95 12.15
C ASP A 228 -15.12 7.44 12.31
N ARG A 229 -14.63 8.25 11.36
CA ARG A 229 -13.27 8.81 11.40
C ARG A 229 -13.04 9.84 12.52
N TRP A 230 -14.08 10.51 13.00
CA TRP A 230 -13.94 11.53 14.02
C TRP A 230 -13.92 10.90 15.42
N ASP A 231 -14.82 9.95 15.67
CA ASP A 231 -14.92 9.27 16.97
C ASP A 231 -13.99 8.05 17.06
N GLY A 232 -13.60 7.47 15.92
CA GLY A 232 -12.69 6.31 15.85
C GLY A 232 -11.21 6.69 15.84
N ASN A 233 -10.85 7.97 15.69
CA ASN A 233 -9.45 8.36 15.66
C ASN A 233 -8.77 8.04 17.00
N HIS A 234 -7.61 7.38 16.91
CA HIS A 234 -6.83 6.85 18.03
C HIS A 234 -7.54 5.79 18.89
N THR A 235 -8.67 5.23 18.47
CA THR A 235 -9.19 4.00 19.09
C THR A 235 -8.39 2.79 18.59
N ARG A 236 -8.72 1.58 19.07
CA ARG A 236 -7.99 0.34 18.78
C ARG A 236 -8.92 -0.69 18.12
N PRO A 237 -9.40 -0.43 16.89
CA PRO A 237 -10.30 -1.34 16.23
C PRO A 237 -9.56 -2.55 15.64
N HIS A 238 -10.26 -3.67 15.54
CA HIS A 238 -9.77 -4.86 14.84
C HIS A 238 -9.65 -4.64 13.33
N TRP A 239 -10.50 -3.78 12.78
CA TRP A 239 -10.51 -3.43 11.37
C TRP A 239 -11.04 -2.02 11.14
N VAL A 240 -10.64 -1.42 10.03
CA VAL A 240 -11.13 -0.13 9.54
C VAL A 240 -11.58 -0.32 8.09
N ALA A 241 -12.83 0.05 7.81
CA ALA A 241 -13.40 0.07 6.47
C ALA A 241 -13.50 1.51 5.97
N LEU A 242 -13.25 1.67 4.68
CA LEU A 242 -13.51 2.88 3.91
C LEU A 242 -14.48 2.50 2.79
N SER A 243 -15.53 3.29 2.63
CA SER A 243 -16.57 3.06 1.63
C SER A 243 -17.00 4.39 1.02
N GLY A 244 -17.17 4.43 -0.29
CA GLY A 244 -17.63 5.61 -1.01
C GLY A 244 -17.75 5.34 -2.50
N ARG A 245 -18.20 6.32 -3.25
CA ARG A 245 -18.43 6.18 -4.70
C ARG A 245 -17.19 6.57 -5.49
N LEU A 246 -16.80 5.75 -6.47
CA LEU A 246 -15.76 6.03 -7.45
C LEU A 246 -16.28 5.65 -8.83
N GLY A 247 -16.10 6.52 -9.83
CA GLY A 247 -16.57 6.23 -11.19
C GLY A 247 -18.10 5.99 -11.30
N GLY A 248 -18.87 6.46 -10.30
CA GLY A 248 -20.31 6.19 -10.23
C GLY A 248 -20.68 4.83 -9.62
N GLN A 249 -19.73 4.06 -9.09
CA GLN A 249 -19.94 2.78 -8.41
C GLN A 249 -19.55 2.88 -6.93
N ASP A 250 -20.36 2.31 -6.04
CA ASP A 250 -19.95 2.15 -4.64
C ASP A 250 -18.85 1.11 -4.53
N VAL A 251 -17.80 1.42 -3.78
CA VAL A 251 -16.70 0.51 -3.51
C VAL A 251 -16.29 0.59 -2.05
N SER A 252 -15.74 -0.50 -1.53
CA SER A 252 -15.19 -0.52 -0.18
C SER A 252 -13.85 -1.23 -0.11
N LEU A 253 -13.00 -0.76 0.80
CA LEU A 253 -11.76 -1.42 1.20
C LEU A 253 -11.73 -1.47 2.72
N THR A 254 -11.56 -2.67 3.26
CA THR A 254 -11.43 -2.91 4.69
C THR A 254 -10.09 -3.52 5.01
N VAL A 255 -9.39 -2.96 6.01
CA VAL A 255 -8.09 -3.45 6.46
C VAL A 255 -8.21 -4.04 7.86
N PHE A 256 -7.77 -5.28 8.01
CA PHE A 256 -7.78 -6.03 9.26
C PHE A 256 -6.40 -5.97 9.91
N CYS A 257 -6.34 -5.65 11.19
CA CYS A 257 -5.10 -5.71 11.99
C CYS A 257 -4.99 -7.09 12.64
N SER A 258 -3.97 -7.88 12.29
CA SER A 258 -3.76 -9.19 12.93
C SER A 258 -3.71 -9.09 14.46
N PRO A 259 -4.31 -10.05 15.20
CA PRO A 259 -4.19 -10.11 16.67
C PRO A 259 -2.76 -10.39 17.15
N HIS A 260 -1.87 -10.83 16.25
CA HIS A 260 -0.46 -11.11 16.55
C HIS A 260 0.48 -9.93 16.32
N ASN A 261 -0.04 -8.78 15.86
CA ASN A 261 0.79 -7.59 15.69
C ASN A 261 1.24 -7.03 17.04
N PHE A 262 2.43 -6.42 17.07
CA PHE A 262 2.87 -5.66 18.24
C PHE A 262 1.82 -4.61 18.61
N ARG A 263 1.35 -4.64 19.87
CA ARG A 263 0.26 -3.81 20.41
C ARG A 263 -1.09 -4.01 19.71
N ALA A 264 -1.40 -5.20 19.22
CA ALA A 264 -2.70 -5.51 18.64
C ALA A 264 -3.88 -5.38 19.65
N PRO A 265 -5.08 -4.98 19.19
CA PRO A 265 -5.30 -4.21 17.98
C PRO A 265 -4.55 -2.88 18.07
N GLN A 266 -3.87 -2.48 17.01
CA GLN A 266 -3.08 -1.23 17.02
C GLN A 266 -4.01 -0.03 17.05
N HIS A 267 -3.56 1.08 17.65
CA HIS A 267 -4.30 2.34 17.51
C HIS A 267 -4.38 2.74 16.04
N VAL A 268 -5.37 3.55 15.66
CA VAL A 268 -5.50 4.06 14.27
C VAL A 268 -5.42 5.58 14.21
N ARG A 269 -4.82 6.13 13.15
CA ARG A 269 -4.99 7.56 12.80
C ARG A 269 -6.01 7.63 11.68
N LEU A 270 -7.20 8.17 11.93
CA LEU A 270 -8.25 8.38 10.92
C LEU A 270 -8.30 9.87 10.54
N HIS A 271 -8.03 10.24 9.28
CA HIS A 271 -7.98 11.65 8.91
C HIS A 271 -9.39 12.27 8.86
N PRO A 272 -9.60 13.48 9.42
CA PRO A 272 -10.94 14.09 9.48
C PRO A 272 -11.54 14.49 8.12
N ASN A 273 -10.72 14.76 7.09
CA ASN A 273 -11.21 15.17 5.75
C ASN A 273 -10.52 14.47 4.57
N LYS A 274 -9.51 13.63 4.80
CA LYS A 274 -8.76 12.98 3.72
C LYS A 274 -9.13 11.50 3.65
N PRO A 275 -9.02 10.87 2.47
CA PRO A 275 -9.13 9.43 2.33
C PRO A 275 -7.87 8.75 2.88
N TYR A 276 -7.52 8.96 4.14
CA TYR A 276 -6.26 8.54 4.70
C TYR A 276 -6.43 7.94 6.09
N PHE A 277 -5.76 6.82 6.33
CA PHE A 277 -5.50 6.33 7.68
C PHE A 277 -4.22 5.51 7.78
N CYS A 278 -3.78 5.25 9.02
CA CYS A 278 -2.76 4.26 9.29
C CYS A 278 -3.04 3.52 10.61
N PHE A 279 -2.52 2.30 10.73
CA PHE A 279 -2.34 1.68 12.03
C PHE A 279 -1.09 2.28 12.69
N ALA A 280 -1.25 2.85 13.87
CA ALA A 280 -0.31 3.72 14.56
C ALA A 280 0.06 3.17 15.95
N PRO A 281 0.88 2.10 16.06
CA PRO A 281 1.28 1.54 17.35
C PRO A 281 2.02 2.55 18.25
N THR A 282 2.60 3.61 17.68
CA THR A 282 3.28 4.72 18.38
C THR A 282 2.35 5.52 19.30
N VAL A 283 1.03 5.49 19.10
CA VAL A 283 0.06 6.19 19.96
C VAL A 283 0.11 5.68 21.40
N ALA A 284 0.28 4.37 21.57
CA ALA A 284 0.33 3.73 22.88
C ALA A 284 1.61 4.08 23.68
N GLY A 285 2.65 4.59 23.02
CA GLY A 285 3.89 4.96 23.68
C GLY A 285 5.13 4.82 22.79
N LYS A 286 6.26 5.28 23.32
CA LYS A 286 7.58 5.06 22.71
C LYS A 286 7.86 3.55 22.59
N PHE A 287 8.58 3.16 21.54
CA PHE A 287 9.23 1.85 21.43
C PHE A 287 10.47 1.97 20.54
N GLN A 288 11.17 0.86 20.33
CA GLN A 288 12.30 0.81 19.40
C GLN A 288 12.27 -0.50 18.62
N ILE A 289 12.92 -0.50 17.47
CA ILE A 289 13.36 -1.71 16.78
C ILE A 289 14.84 -1.83 17.10
N ALA A 290 15.22 -2.86 17.86
CA ALA A 290 16.60 -3.06 18.31
C ALA A 290 17.37 -4.03 17.39
N PRO A 291 18.71 -3.93 17.34
CA PRO A 291 19.53 -4.91 16.63
C PRO A 291 19.26 -6.34 17.12
N GLY A 292 19.09 -7.27 16.18
CA GLY A 292 18.74 -8.67 16.47
C GLY A 292 17.25 -8.93 16.71
N GLU A 293 16.41 -7.89 16.83
CA GLU A 293 14.96 -8.03 16.98
C GLU A 293 14.23 -7.81 15.66
N LYS A 294 13.04 -8.42 15.53
CA LYS A 294 12.12 -8.24 14.41
C LYS A 294 10.90 -7.45 14.86
N TYR A 295 10.57 -6.38 14.14
CA TYR A 295 9.24 -5.80 14.19
C TYR A 295 8.38 -6.42 13.10
N VAL A 296 7.33 -7.15 13.47
CA VAL A 296 6.44 -7.82 12.52
C VAL A 296 5.04 -7.22 12.57
N SER A 297 4.49 -6.94 11.40
CA SER A 297 3.14 -6.42 11.22
C SER A 297 2.43 -7.10 10.06
N ARG A 298 1.15 -7.41 10.25
CA ARG A 298 0.34 -8.22 9.34
C ARG A 298 -1.03 -7.60 9.16
N TYR A 299 -1.41 -7.42 7.91
CA TYR A 299 -2.68 -6.81 7.54
C TYR A 299 -3.33 -7.59 6.40
N ARG A 300 -4.65 -7.78 6.50
CA ARG A 300 -5.48 -8.33 5.42
C ARG A 300 -6.38 -7.26 4.87
N TYR A 301 -6.52 -7.23 3.56
CA TYR A 301 -7.30 -6.27 2.80
C TYR A 301 -8.45 -7.01 2.11
N LEU A 302 -9.68 -6.62 2.44
CA LEU A 302 -10.90 -7.07 1.79
C LEU A 302 -11.41 -5.92 0.92
N VAL A 303 -11.61 -6.18 -0.37
CA VAL A 303 -12.05 -5.15 -1.33
C VAL A 303 -13.33 -5.60 -2.02
N THR A 304 -14.38 -4.76 -2.00
CA THR A 304 -15.67 -5.04 -2.63
C THR A 304 -16.09 -3.89 -3.55
N SER A 305 -17.05 -4.15 -4.43
CA SER A 305 -17.71 -3.14 -5.28
C SER A 305 -19.13 -2.86 -4.80
N ASP A 306 -19.27 -2.67 -3.49
CA ASP A 306 -20.51 -2.30 -2.83
C ASP A 306 -20.15 -1.46 -1.59
N VAL A 307 -21.17 -0.87 -0.95
CA VAL A 307 -21.03 -0.26 0.37
C VAL A 307 -20.59 -1.31 1.40
N VAL A 308 -19.95 -0.84 2.48
CA VAL A 308 -19.47 -1.76 3.51
C VAL A 308 -20.61 -2.57 4.16
N ASP A 309 -20.58 -3.90 3.99
CA ASP A 309 -21.41 -4.83 4.76
C ASP A 309 -20.67 -5.29 6.03
N SER A 310 -21.10 -4.76 7.18
CA SER A 310 -20.50 -5.09 8.47
C SER A 310 -20.62 -6.58 8.86
N THR A 311 -21.63 -7.30 8.36
CA THR A 311 -21.82 -8.73 8.61
C THR A 311 -20.79 -9.55 7.85
N LEU A 312 -20.62 -9.24 6.55
CA LEU A 312 -19.57 -9.84 5.71
C LEU A 312 -18.18 -9.56 6.29
N VAL A 313 -17.89 -8.29 6.63
CA VAL A 313 -16.62 -7.89 7.23
C VAL A 313 -16.33 -8.67 8.52
N LYS A 314 -17.30 -8.79 9.43
CA LYS A 314 -17.15 -9.56 10.68
C LYS A 314 -16.86 -11.04 10.41
N LYS A 315 -17.46 -11.64 9.39
CA LYS A 315 -17.19 -13.03 8.98
C LYS A 315 -15.74 -13.19 8.50
N HIS A 316 -15.28 -12.34 7.60
CA HIS A 316 -13.90 -12.38 7.09
C HIS A 316 -12.86 -12.09 8.19
N TRP A 317 -13.15 -11.14 9.09
CA TRP A 317 -12.30 -10.87 10.25
C TRP A 317 -12.14 -12.10 11.15
N ARG A 318 -13.22 -12.80 11.50
CA ARG A 318 -13.15 -14.01 12.35
C ARG A 318 -12.31 -15.12 11.71
N GLN A 319 -12.42 -15.28 10.39
CA GLN A 319 -11.59 -16.23 9.64
C GLN A 319 -10.11 -15.83 9.65
N TYR A 320 -9.80 -14.55 9.49
CA TYR A 320 -8.44 -14.05 9.52
C TYR A 320 -7.81 -14.11 10.91
N ALA A 321 -8.55 -13.75 11.95
CA ALA A 321 -8.07 -13.70 13.33
C ALA A 321 -7.95 -15.08 13.99
N GLY A 322 -8.63 -16.09 13.45
CA GLY A 322 -8.57 -17.48 13.93
C GLY A 322 -7.48 -18.32 13.29
N ASN A 323 -6.80 -17.80 12.26
CA ASN A 323 -5.65 -18.41 11.59
C ASN A 323 -4.36 -17.76 12.07
#